data_AF-A0A9E2DSE2-F1
#
_entry.id   AF-A0A9E2DSE2-F1
#
_cell.length_a   1.000
_cell.length_b   1.000
_cell.length_c   1.000
_cell.angle_alpha   90.00
_cell.angle_beta   90.00
_cell.angle_gamma   90.00
#
_symmetry.space_group_name_H-M   'P 1'
#
loop_
_entity.id
_entity.type
_entity.pdbx_description
1 polymer ?
#
loop_
_entity_poly.entity_id
_entity_poly.type
_entity_poly.pdbx_seq_one_letter_code
_entity_poly.pdbx_strand_id
1 'polypeptide(L)'
;RRLDALLAYCEAVECRRISLLNYFGESSGPCGNCDICLDPPTMVDGTQAAKHAVEAVLQTGERFGVVHIVDVLTAKATDKVAQFGHGDLPAYGQGVDTKPAVWRSILRQLVASHILEVDVAGYGGLRTTPRGNAIQRGEETIELREESLKSTARTKSKRGSAAQKAVAQGDLGLLQALKDLRLSLARERGVPPYVVFHDATLIELAASKPANQEEFGHIHGVGASKLKRFADPFLELIAQHR
;
A
#
# COMPACT_ATOMS: atom_id res chain seq x y z
N ARG A 1 12.05 -18.33 -3.06
CA ARG A 1 12.88 -17.28 -3.69
C ARG A 1 12.08 -16.19 -4.42
N ARG A 2 11.28 -16.49 -5.47
CA ARG A 2 10.51 -15.43 -6.18
C ARG A 2 9.39 -14.82 -5.33
N LEU A 3 8.69 -15.65 -4.55
CA LEU A 3 7.63 -15.20 -3.66
C LEU A 3 8.18 -14.32 -2.53
N ASP A 4 9.28 -14.74 -1.90
CA ASP A 4 9.93 -13.98 -0.82
C ASP A 4 10.41 -12.61 -1.31
N ALA A 5 10.97 -12.54 -2.52
CA ALA A 5 11.36 -11.27 -3.15
C ALA A 5 10.15 -10.35 -3.40
N LEU A 6 9.00 -10.90 -3.80
CA LEU A 6 7.77 -10.12 -3.96
C LEU A 6 7.22 -9.61 -2.62
N LEU A 7 7.27 -10.43 -1.57
CA LEU A 7 6.85 -10.04 -0.23
C LEU A 7 7.77 -8.96 0.35
N ALA A 8 9.09 -9.14 0.23
CA ALA A 8 10.08 -8.14 0.60
C ALA A 8 9.87 -6.83 -0.17
N TYR A 9 9.56 -6.91 -1.48
CA TYR A 9 9.22 -5.73 -2.26
C TYR A 9 7.96 -5.03 -1.73
N CYS A 10 6.90 -5.75 -1.38
CA CYS A 10 5.65 -5.17 -0.90
C CYS A 10 5.82 -4.46 0.45
N GLU A 11 6.65 -5.02 1.34
CA GLU A 11 6.92 -4.51 2.68
C GLU A 11 8.20 -3.64 2.76
N ALA A 12 8.80 -3.29 1.62
CA ALA A 12 10.04 -2.51 1.56
C ALA A 12 9.93 -1.18 2.31
N VAL A 13 11.04 -0.78 2.95
CA VAL A 13 11.22 0.51 3.65
C VAL A 13 12.08 1.49 2.86
N GLU A 14 12.70 1.02 1.79
CA GLU A 14 13.51 1.81 0.86
C GLU A 14 12.72 2.10 -0.44
N CYS A 15 13.22 3.03 -1.25
CA CYS A 15 12.62 3.39 -2.54
C CYS A 15 12.28 2.14 -3.39
N ARG A 16 11.01 2.03 -3.82
CA ARG A 16 10.52 0.92 -4.67
C ARG A 16 11.40 0.67 -5.90
N ARG A 17 11.89 1.74 -6.55
CA ARG A 17 12.77 1.62 -7.73
C ARG A 17 14.09 0.97 -7.35
N ILE A 18 14.67 1.34 -6.22
CA ILE A 18 15.92 0.74 -5.74
C ILE A 18 15.71 -0.76 -5.52
N SER A 19 14.67 -1.16 -4.78
CA SER A 19 14.41 -2.59 -4.52
C SER A 19 14.19 -3.41 -5.80
N LEU A 20 13.48 -2.84 -6.79
CA LEU A 20 13.27 -3.50 -8.09
C LEU A 20 14.57 -3.64 -8.88
N LEU A 21 15.36 -2.58 -8.98
CA LEU A 21 16.60 -2.60 -9.76
C LEU A 21 17.64 -3.50 -9.11
N ASN A 22 17.76 -3.46 -7.77
CA ASN A 22 18.64 -4.35 -7.01
C ASN A 22 18.29 -5.82 -7.26
N TYR A 23 17.00 -6.17 -7.37
CA TYR A 23 16.57 -7.54 -7.69
C TYR A 23 17.10 -8.02 -9.05
N PHE A 24 17.28 -7.12 -10.01
CA PHE A 24 17.86 -7.40 -11.33
C PHE A 24 19.37 -7.12 -11.41
N GLY A 25 20.02 -6.78 -10.29
CA GLY A 25 21.46 -6.51 -10.24
C GLY A 25 21.86 -5.11 -10.70
N GLU A 26 20.93 -4.17 -10.76
CA GLU A 26 21.16 -2.77 -11.13
C GLU A 26 21.10 -1.84 -9.90
N SER A 27 22.03 -0.89 -9.82
CA SER A 27 22.08 0.10 -8.73
C SER A 27 21.43 1.42 -9.13
N SER A 28 20.73 2.07 -8.20
CA SER A 28 20.05 3.36 -8.42
C SER A 28 20.01 4.20 -7.14
N GLY A 29 19.89 5.52 -7.30
CA GLY A 29 19.49 6.43 -6.22
C GLY A 29 17.97 6.44 -5.98
N PRO A 30 17.49 7.16 -4.95
CA PRO A 30 16.05 7.34 -4.69
C PRO A 30 15.34 7.99 -5.86
N CYS A 31 14.14 7.51 -6.21
CA CYS A 31 13.45 7.96 -7.42
C CYS A 31 12.62 9.25 -7.25
N GLY A 32 12.34 9.67 -6.01
CA GLY A 32 11.52 10.85 -5.73
C GLY A 32 10.04 10.74 -6.14
N ASN A 33 9.58 9.60 -6.68
CA ASN A 33 8.23 9.47 -7.26
C ASN A 33 7.47 8.18 -6.86
N CYS A 34 8.06 7.31 -6.03
CA CYS A 34 7.35 6.16 -5.47
C CYS A 34 6.68 6.51 -4.14
N ASP A 35 5.75 5.68 -3.67
CA ASP A 35 5.05 5.86 -2.40
C ASP A 35 6.01 6.04 -1.22
N ILE A 36 7.05 5.22 -1.13
CA ILE A 36 8.06 5.30 -0.05
C ILE A 36 8.90 6.59 -0.12
N CYS A 37 9.19 7.10 -1.33
CA CYS A 37 9.91 8.38 -1.46
C CYS A 37 9.04 9.59 -1.11
N LEU A 38 7.72 9.48 -1.31
CA LEU A 38 6.78 10.58 -1.13
C LEU A 38 6.21 10.63 0.29
N ASP A 39 6.11 9.48 0.94
CA ASP A 39 5.62 9.30 2.31
C ASP A 39 6.49 8.24 3.01
N PRO A 40 7.71 8.61 3.47
CA PRO A 40 8.64 7.66 4.06
C PRO A 40 8.05 7.03 5.33
N PRO A 41 8.09 5.69 5.47
CA PRO A 41 7.50 5.03 6.61
C PRO A 41 8.28 5.36 7.89
N THR A 42 7.56 5.65 8.97
CA THR A 42 8.16 5.71 10.30
C THR A 42 8.45 4.31 10.79
N MET A 43 9.66 4.08 11.32
CA MET A 43 10.08 2.81 11.91
C MET A 43 10.03 2.93 13.43
N VAL A 44 9.57 1.88 14.10
CA VAL A 44 9.52 1.80 15.56
C VAL A 44 9.99 0.43 16.03
N ASP A 45 10.50 0.34 17.25
CA ASP A 45 10.90 -0.93 17.84
C ASP A 45 9.70 -1.91 17.87
N GLY A 46 9.84 -3.02 17.16
CA GLY A 46 8.87 -4.09 17.06
C GLY A 46 9.33 -5.38 17.73
N THR A 47 10.45 -5.36 18.47
CA THR A 47 11.11 -6.55 19.00
C THR A 47 10.20 -7.38 19.89
N GLN A 48 9.40 -6.77 20.77
CA GLN A 48 8.47 -7.50 21.63
C GLN A 48 7.35 -8.19 20.83
N ALA A 49 6.78 -7.47 19.86
CA ALA A 49 5.77 -8.05 18.98
C ALA A 49 6.34 -9.21 18.15
N ALA A 50 7.59 -9.08 17.68
CA ALA A 50 8.29 -10.15 16.99
C ALA A 50 8.53 -11.37 17.87
N LYS A 51 8.95 -11.17 19.13
CA LYS A 51 9.10 -12.26 20.13
C LYS A 51 7.79 -13.02 20.35
N HIS A 52 6.69 -12.33 20.65
CA HIS A 52 5.38 -12.99 20.83
C HIS A 52 4.97 -13.78 19.58
N ALA A 53 5.17 -13.21 18.38
CA ALA A 53 4.84 -13.90 17.13
C ALA A 53 5.71 -15.15 16.89
N VAL A 54 7.02 -15.06 17.12
CA VAL A 54 7.94 -16.20 16.99
C VAL A 54 7.62 -17.27 18.04
N GLU A 55 7.37 -16.90 19.29
CA GLU A 55 6.96 -17.81 20.35
C GLU A 55 5.69 -18.58 19.98
N ALA A 56 4.67 -17.88 19.46
CA ALA A 56 3.44 -18.52 18.99
C ALA A 56 3.69 -19.49 17.83
N VAL A 57 4.56 -19.14 16.86
CA VAL A 57 4.92 -20.05 15.76
C VAL A 57 5.63 -21.31 16.29
N LEU A 58 6.58 -21.16 17.20
CA LEU A 58 7.31 -22.26 17.82
C LEU A 58 6.39 -23.18 18.64
N GLN A 59 5.59 -22.62 19.55
CA GLN A 59 4.72 -23.39 20.45
C GLN A 59 3.58 -24.10 19.72
N THR A 60 3.18 -23.60 18.55
CA THR A 60 2.21 -24.26 17.68
C THR A 60 2.84 -25.30 16.74
N GLY A 61 4.14 -25.57 16.87
CA GLY A 61 4.84 -26.61 16.11
C GLY A 61 5.08 -26.27 14.64
N GLU A 62 5.16 -24.98 14.29
CA GLU A 62 5.68 -24.49 13.01
C GLU A 62 5.00 -25.07 11.75
N ARG A 63 3.69 -25.32 11.87
CA ARG A 63 2.86 -25.97 10.84
C ARG A 63 1.59 -25.19 10.50
N PHE A 64 1.40 -24.04 11.13
CA PHE A 64 0.17 -23.26 11.03
C PHE A 64 0.40 -21.93 10.33
N GLY A 65 -0.53 -21.56 9.46
CA GLY A 65 -0.49 -20.28 8.76
C GLY A 65 -0.94 -19.10 9.62
N VAL A 66 -0.76 -17.89 9.08
CA VAL A 66 -1.03 -16.59 9.71
C VAL A 66 -2.35 -16.54 10.47
N VAL A 67 -3.45 -17.05 9.88
CA VAL A 67 -4.79 -16.96 10.50
C VAL A 67 -4.82 -17.64 11.86
N HIS A 68 -4.26 -18.83 11.96
CA HIS A 68 -4.26 -19.60 13.21
C HIS A 68 -3.33 -18.98 14.25
N ILE A 69 -2.16 -18.50 13.83
CA ILE A 69 -1.22 -17.81 14.74
C ILE A 69 -1.87 -16.55 15.33
N VAL A 70 -2.60 -15.79 14.51
CA VAL A 70 -3.37 -14.63 14.98
C VAL A 70 -4.46 -15.04 15.97
N ASP A 71 -5.19 -16.13 15.69
CA ASP A 71 -6.22 -16.63 16.59
C ASP A 71 -5.64 -17.05 17.96
N VAL A 72 -4.45 -17.67 17.98
CA VAL A 72 -3.72 -18.00 19.23
C VAL A 72 -3.29 -16.73 19.97
N LEU A 73 -2.61 -15.80 19.30
CA LEU A 73 -2.11 -14.56 19.91
C LEU A 73 -3.24 -13.70 20.49
N THR A 74 -4.42 -13.73 19.87
CA THR A 74 -5.58 -12.91 20.26
C THR A 74 -6.59 -13.65 21.13
N ALA A 75 -6.23 -14.81 21.67
CA ALA A 75 -7.07 -15.63 22.54
C ALA A 75 -8.45 -15.98 21.94
N LYS A 76 -8.50 -16.26 20.64
CA LYS A 76 -9.74 -16.61 19.96
C LYS A 76 -10.02 -18.11 20.08
N ALA A 77 -11.10 -18.44 20.79
CA ALA A 77 -11.58 -19.80 20.93
C ALA A 77 -12.22 -20.32 19.63
N THR A 78 -11.41 -20.90 18.75
CA THR A 78 -11.87 -21.58 17.52
C THR A 78 -11.80 -23.08 17.68
N ASP A 79 -12.58 -23.83 16.89
CA ASP A 79 -12.54 -25.30 16.89
C ASP A 79 -11.12 -25.83 16.66
N LYS A 80 -10.36 -25.16 15.80
CA LYS A 80 -8.97 -25.53 15.52
C LYS A 80 -8.05 -25.27 16.70
N VAL A 81 -8.22 -24.17 17.43
CA VAL A 81 -7.46 -23.90 18.66
C VAL A 81 -7.75 -24.97 19.70
N ALA A 82 -9.02 -25.35 19.89
CA ALA A 82 -9.43 -26.40 20.81
C ALA A 82 -8.91 -27.78 20.41
N GLN A 83 -9.05 -28.15 19.12
CA GLN A 83 -8.61 -29.42 18.56
C GLN A 83 -7.13 -29.69 18.80
N PHE A 84 -6.28 -28.67 18.71
CA PHE A 84 -4.83 -28.79 18.89
C PHE A 84 -4.36 -28.46 20.31
N GLY A 85 -5.26 -28.15 21.25
CA GLY A 85 -4.89 -27.80 22.63
C GLY A 85 -4.12 -26.48 22.73
N HIS A 86 -4.27 -25.58 21.76
CA HIS A 86 -3.51 -24.33 21.72
C HIS A 86 -4.07 -23.24 22.65
N GLY A 87 -5.22 -23.48 23.29
CA GLY A 87 -5.76 -22.62 24.33
C GLY A 87 -4.95 -22.68 25.64
N ASP A 88 -4.16 -23.74 25.84
CA ASP A 88 -3.36 -23.97 27.05
C ASP A 88 -1.89 -23.55 26.88
N LEU A 89 -1.52 -23.04 25.70
CA LEU A 89 -0.15 -22.63 25.41
C LEU A 89 0.18 -21.28 26.08
N PRO A 90 1.42 -21.08 26.58
CA PRO A 90 1.86 -19.77 27.09
C PRO A 90 1.69 -18.62 26.09
N ALA A 91 1.78 -18.89 24.79
CA ALA A 91 1.57 -17.91 23.73
C ALA A 91 0.09 -17.49 23.56
N TYR A 92 -0.86 -18.25 24.10
CA TYR A 92 -2.28 -17.98 23.95
C TYR A 92 -2.66 -16.69 24.67
N GLY A 93 -3.10 -15.69 23.90
CA GLY A 93 -3.52 -14.40 24.44
C GLY A 93 -2.40 -13.41 24.79
N GLN A 94 -1.12 -13.69 24.49
CA GLN A 94 -0.03 -12.72 24.72
C GLN A 94 -0.19 -11.43 23.88
N GLY A 95 -1.04 -11.45 22.87
CA GLY A 95 -1.28 -10.36 21.94
C GLY A 95 -2.69 -9.78 21.97
N VAL A 96 -3.48 -10.00 23.02
CA VAL A 96 -4.88 -9.54 23.11
C VAL A 96 -5.04 -8.03 22.96
N ASP A 97 -4.06 -7.25 23.41
CA ASP A 97 -4.07 -5.79 23.32
C ASP A 97 -3.85 -5.27 21.88
N THR A 98 -3.47 -6.16 20.96
CA THR A 98 -3.19 -5.84 19.57
C THR A 98 -4.25 -6.43 18.65
N LYS A 99 -4.84 -5.59 17.80
CA LYS A 99 -5.92 -5.98 16.89
C LYS A 99 -5.46 -7.07 15.90
N PRO A 100 -6.32 -8.03 15.51
CA PRO A 100 -5.97 -9.07 14.54
C PRO A 100 -5.41 -8.57 13.20
N ALA A 101 -5.87 -7.41 12.72
CA ALA A 101 -5.36 -6.82 11.47
C ALA A 101 -3.89 -6.38 11.60
N VAL A 102 -3.50 -5.87 12.77
CA VAL A 102 -2.14 -5.46 13.09
C VAL A 102 -1.23 -6.68 13.18
N TRP A 103 -1.66 -7.74 13.88
CA TRP A 103 -0.91 -9.01 13.91
C TRP A 103 -0.64 -9.60 12.53
N ARG A 104 -1.62 -9.53 11.62
CA ARG A 104 -1.40 -9.95 10.22
C ARG A 104 -0.31 -9.11 9.55
N SER A 105 -0.26 -7.81 9.82
CA SER A 105 0.77 -6.94 9.26
C SER A 105 2.14 -7.14 9.88
N ILE A 106 2.21 -7.41 11.18
CA ILE A 106 3.45 -7.79 11.88
C ILE A 106 3.98 -9.09 11.25
N LEU A 107 3.17 -10.15 11.19
CA LEU A 107 3.58 -11.44 10.62
C LEU A 107 4.07 -11.31 9.16
N ARG A 108 3.43 -10.48 8.33
CA ARG A 108 3.90 -10.21 6.96
C ARG A 108 5.28 -9.56 6.95
N GLN A 109 5.53 -8.57 7.81
CA GLN A 109 6.84 -7.94 7.92
C GLN A 109 7.90 -8.91 8.44
N LEU A 110 7.58 -9.77 9.42
CA LEU A 110 8.52 -10.79 9.90
C LEU A 110 8.91 -11.78 8.79
N VAL A 111 7.97 -12.13 7.90
CA VAL A 111 8.27 -12.94 6.71
C VAL A 111 9.15 -12.16 5.72
N ALA A 112 8.81 -10.92 5.42
CA ALA A 112 9.58 -10.06 4.53
C ALA A 112 11.01 -9.81 5.04
N SER A 113 11.19 -9.71 6.36
CA SER A 113 12.47 -9.56 7.04
C SER A 113 13.19 -10.89 7.29
N HIS A 114 12.68 -12.02 6.80
CA HIS A 114 13.28 -13.35 6.96
C HIS A 114 13.50 -13.76 8.43
N ILE A 115 12.65 -13.29 9.34
CA ILE A 115 12.52 -13.77 10.73
C ILE A 115 11.63 -15.02 10.77
N LEU A 116 10.57 -14.98 9.96
CA LEU A 116 9.71 -16.12 9.66
C LEU A 116 9.84 -16.48 8.18
N GLU A 117 9.48 -17.71 7.84
CA GLU A 117 9.35 -18.16 6.46
C GLU A 117 8.08 -18.99 6.28
N VAL A 118 7.60 -19.07 5.04
CA VAL A 118 6.46 -19.92 4.69
C VAL A 118 6.98 -21.27 4.23
N ASP A 119 6.53 -22.35 4.86
CA ASP A 119 6.82 -23.70 4.42
C ASP A 119 6.04 -24.03 3.14
N VAL A 120 6.69 -23.79 2.00
CA VAL A 120 6.15 -24.05 0.66
C VAL A 120 6.14 -25.56 0.34
N ALA A 121 6.99 -26.36 0.98
CA ALA A 121 7.12 -27.79 0.72
C ALA A 121 6.09 -28.63 1.50
N GLY A 122 5.64 -28.14 2.66
CA GLY A 122 4.57 -28.71 3.46
C GLY A 122 3.20 -28.11 3.14
N TYR A 123 2.49 -27.68 4.20
CA TYR A 123 1.10 -27.21 4.12
C TYR A 123 0.94 -25.67 4.17
N GLY A 124 1.99 -24.90 3.87
CA GLY A 124 1.94 -23.43 3.89
C GLY A 124 1.93 -22.84 5.31
N GLY A 125 2.50 -23.54 6.29
CA GLY A 125 2.67 -23.07 7.67
C GLY A 125 3.79 -22.04 7.79
N LEU A 126 3.80 -21.27 8.88
CA LEU A 126 4.92 -20.41 9.24
C LEU A 126 5.98 -21.21 10.01
N ARG A 127 7.25 -20.97 9.68
CA ARG A 127 8.43 -21.50 10.39
C ARG A 127 9.36 -20.38 10.81
N THR A 128 10.12 -20.64 11.85
CA THR A 128 11.12 -19.72 12.40
C THR A 128 12.45 -19.92 11.69
N THR A 129 13.09 -18.81 11.31
CA THR A 129 14.44 -18.85 10.71
C THR A 129 15.51 -18.76 11.81
N PRO A 130 16.81 -18.92 11.49
CA PRO A 130 17.88 -18.63 12.45
C PRO A 130 17.79 -17.23 13.07
N ARG A 131 17.36 -16.22 12.30
CA ARG A 131 17.14 -14.85 12.81
C ARG A 131 15.95 -14.78 13.76
N GLY A 132 14.84 -15.47 13.45
CA GLY A 132 13.72 -15.56 14.39
C GLY A 132 14.11 -16.17 15.72
N ASN A 133 14.95 -17.21 15.71
CA ASN A 133 15.49 -17.80 16.93
C ASN A 133 16.41 -16.83 17.70
N ALA A 134 17.19 -15.99 17.00
CA ALA A 134 18.02 -14.96 17.64
C ALA A 134 17.15 -13.86 18.30
N ILE A 135 16.08 -13.41 17.65
CA ILE A 135 15.08 -12.50 18.24
C ILE A 135 14.51 -13.12 19.52
N GLN A 136 14.11 -14.40 19.48
CA GLN A 136 13.53 -15.10 20.62
C GLN A 136 14.51 -15.18 21.81
N ARG A 137 15.80 -15.40 21.55
CA ARG A 137 16.86 -15.38 22.57
C ARG A 137 17.24 -13.96 23.03
N GLY A 138 16.75 -12.92 22.37
CA GLY A 138 17.10 -11.53 22.67
C GLY A 138 18.48 -11.10 22.16
N GLU A 139 19.03 -11.84 21.20
CA GLU A 139 20.34 -11.56 20.57
C GLU A 139 20.23 -10.54 19.43
N GLU A 140 19.03 -10.37 18.88
CA GLU A 140 18.73 -9.45 17.78
C GLU A 140 17.49 -8.62 18.12
N THR A 141 17.39 -7.42 17.55
CA THR A 141 16.21 -6.55 17.61
C THR A 141 15.68 -6.30 16.20
N ILE A 142 14.42 -5.88 16.10
CA ILE A 142 13.82 -5.49 14.82
C ILE A 142 12.98 -4.23 14.95
N GLU A 143 13.08 -3.38 13.95
CA GLU A 143 12.15 -2.27 13.73
C GLU A 143 11.05 -2.67 12.75
N LEU A 144 9.81 -2.27 13.04
CA LEU A 144 8.64 -2.47 12.19
C LEU A 144 8.08 -1.11 11.77
N ARG A 145 7.37 -1.09 10.63
CA ARG A 145 6.71 0.13 10.14
C ARG A 145 5.57 0.52 11.07
N GLU A 146 5.57 1.73 11.61
CA GLU A 146 4.57 2.20 12.56
C GLU A 146 3.14 2.19 11.99
N GLU A 147 3.00 2.50 10.69
CA GLU A 147 1.72 2.47 9.97
C GLU A 147 1.06 1.09 9.98
N SER A 148 1.87 0.03 10.06
CA SER A 148 1.40 -1.35 10.15
C SER A 148 0.82 -1.68 11.54
N LEU A 149 1.22 -0.91 12.55
CA LEU A 149 0.84 -1.06 13.96
C LEU A 149 -0.39 -0.20 14.30
N LYS A 150 -0.58 0.92 13.59
CA LYS A 150 -1.79 1.75 13.68
C LYS A 150 -2.88 1.13 12.81
N SER A 151 -3.81 0.40 13.45
CA SER A 151 -5.06 -0.04 12.80
C SER A 151 -5.80 1.17 12.21
N THR A 152 -5.60 1.43 10.93
CA THR A 152 -6.47 2.31 10.15
C THR A 152 -6.81 1.64 8.84
N ALA A 153 -8.13 1.52 8.61
CA ALA A 153 -8.71 1.31 7.30
C ALA A 153 -7.98 2.19 6.29
N ARG A 154 -7.76 1.68 5.06
CA ARG A 154 -7.22 2.42 3.91
C ARG A 154 -7.62 3.89 3.99
N THR A 155 -6.75 4.71 4.57
CA THR A 155 -6.88 6.14 4.40
C THR A 155 -6.39 6.32 2.99
N LYS A 156 -7.34 6.47 2.06
CA LYS A 156 -7.09 6.89 0.69
C LYS A 156 -6.00 7.95 0.78
N SER A 157 -4.84 7.61 0.23
CA SER A 157 -3.69 8.49 0.04
C SER A 157 -4.15 9.95 -0.07
N LYS A 158 -3.69 10.79 0.85
CA LYS A 158 -3.83 12.25 0.84
C LYS A 158 -3.08 12.91 -0.34
N ARG A 159 -2.96 12.25 -1.50
CA ARG A 159 -2.51 12.85 -2.76
C ARG A 159 -3.48 13.90 -3.32
N GLY A 160 -4.64 14.11 -2.68
CA GLY A 160 -5.59 15.15 -3.06
C GLY A 160 -5.32 16.54 -2.48
N SER A 161 -4.35 16.75 -1.59
CA SER A 161 -4.32 17.97 -0.75
C SER A 161 -3.88 19.27 -1.45
N ALA A 162 -3.23 19.22 -2.62
CA ALA A 162 -2.98 20.42 -3.42
C ALA A 162 -4.16 20.73 -4.37
N ALA A 163 -4.74 19.70 -4.98
CA ALA A 163 -5.81 19.82 -5.96
C ALA A 163 -7.20 20.08 -5.31
N GLN A 164 -7.43 19.58 -4.09
CA GLN A 164 -8.68 19.80 -3.34
C GLN A 164 -8.72 21.12 -2.58
N LYS A 165 -7.58 21.79 -2.37
CA LYS A 165 -7.54 23.16 -1.79
C LYS A 165 -7.82 24.25 -2.82
N ALA A 166 -7.70 23.96 -4.11
CA ALA A 166 -8.01 24.90 -5.19
C ALA A 166 -9.52 25.00 -5.49
N VAL A 167 -10.32 24.00 -5.09
CA VAL A 167 -11.77 24.00 -5.35
C VAL A 167 -12.50 24.72 -4.21
N ALA A 168 -12.26 26.03 -4.11
CA ALA A 168 -13.20 26.94 -3.47
C ALA A 168 -14.51 26.95 -4.29
N GLN A 169 -15.63 27.27 -3.65
CA GLN A 169 -17.01 27.01 -4.07
C GLN A 169 -17.45 27.39 -5.50
N GLY A 170 -16.60 28.04 -6.33
CA GLY A 170 -16.85 28.31 -7.75
C GLY A 170 -16.46 27.20 -8.74
N ASP A 171 -15.49 26.33 -8.42
CA ASP A 171 -14.88 25.43 -9.43
C ASP A 171 -15.47 24.01 -9.46
N LEU A 172 -16.41 23.68 -8.57
CA LEU A 172 -17.13 22.39 -8.59
C LEU A 172 -18.02 22.23 -9.83
N GLY A 173 -18.65 23.32 -10.27
CA GLY A 173 -19.51 23.33 -11.46
C GLY A 173 -18.72 23.03 -12.74
N LEU A 174 -17.61 23.73 -12.93
CA LEU A 174 -16.71 23.51 -14.06
C LEU A 174 -16.11 22.09 -14.02
N LEU A 175 -15.66 21.62 -12.86
CA LEU A 175 -15.12 20.25 -12.74
C LEU A 175 -16.16 19.19 -13.12
N GLN A 176 -17.42 19.38 -12.74
CA GLN A 176 -18.50 18.46 -13.11
C GLN A 176 -18.75 18.50 -14.63
N ALA A 177 -18.84 19.69 -15.22
CA ALA A 177 -19.00 19.85 -16.66
C ALA A 177 -17.84 19.20 -17.45
N LEU A 178 -16.60 19.36 -16.99
CA LEU A 178 -15.41 18.72 -17.58
C LEU A 178 -15.48 17.19 -17.51
N LYS A 179 -16.03 16.63 -16.41
CA LYS A 179 -16.23 15.17 -16.29
C LYS A 179 -17.30 14.67 -17.24
N ASP A 180 -18.37 15.43 -17.43
CA ASP A 180 -19.47 15.09 -18.33
C ASP A 180 -19.02 15.15 -19.79
N LEU A 181 -18.24 16.19 -20.17
CA LEU A 181 -17.60 16.29 -21.48
C LEU A 181 -16.62 15.13 -21.73
N ARG A 182 -15.81 14.76 -20.73
CA ARG A 182 -14.94 13.59 -20.86
C ARG A 182 -15.75 12.32 -21.11
N LEU A 183 -16.87 12.15 -20.41
CA LEU A 183 -17.71 10.96 -20.54
C LEU A 183 -18.37 10.88 -21.92
N SER A 184 -18.84 12.00 -22.48
CA SER A 184 -19.40 12.03 -23.83
C SER A 184 -18.36 11.68 -24.89
N LEU A 185 -17.18 12.31 -24.85
CA LEU A 185 -16.08 12.05 -25.78
C LEU A 185 -15.57 10.61 -25.73
N ALA A 186 -15.60 10.01 -24.54
CA ALA A 186 -15.22 8.62 -24.32
C ALA A 186 -16.27 7.65 -24.88
N ARG A 187 -17.56 7.93 -24.69
CA ARG A 187 -18.66 7.16 -25.26
C ARG A 187 -18.65 7.18 -26.78
N GLU A 188 -18.48 8.35 -27.40
CA GLU A 188 -18.36 8.48 -28.86
C GLU A 188 -17.24 7.62 -29.45
N ARG A 189 -16.15 7.46 -28.70
CA ARG A 189 -14.96 6.72 -29.13
C ARG A 189 -14.94 5.27 -28.67
N GLY A 190 -15.95 4.82 -27.92
CA GLY A 190 -16.01 3.46 -27.39
C GLY A 190 -14.87 3.11 -26.42
N VAL A 191 -14.29 4.11 -25.74
CA VAL A 191 -13.17 3.93 -24.82
C VAL A 191 -13.57 4.27 -23.38
N PRO A 192 -12.90 3.71 -22.36
CA PRO A 192 -13.08 4.16 -20.98
C PRO A 192 -12.72 5.65 -20.80
N PRO A 193 -13.44 6.43 -19.96
CA PRO A 193 -13.22 7.87 -19.79
C PRO A 193 -11.79 8.28 -19.43
N TYR A 194 -11.09 7.48 -18.62
CA TYR A 194 -9.72 7.79 -18.22
C TYR A 194 -8.73 7.81 -19.41
N VAL A 195 -9.06 7.17 -20.53
CA VAL A 195 -8.25 7.19 -21.77
C VAL A 195 -8.22 8.59 -22.38
N VAL A 196 -9.33 9.33 -22.30
CA VAL A 196 -9.41 10.73 -22.72
C VAL A 196 -8.55 11.57 -21.76
N PHE A 197 -8.93 11.66 -20.48
CA PHE A 197 -8.13 12.30 -19.43
C PHE A 197 -8.35 11.64 -18.07
N HIS A 198 -7.31 11.57 -17.24
CA HIS A 198 -7.44 11.18 -15.84
C HIS A 198 -8.11 12.29 -15.03
N ASP A 199 -8.70 11.95 -13.87
CA ASP A 199 -9.35 12.93 -12.99
C ASP A 199 -8.39 14.06 -12.55
N ALA A 200 -7.10 13.74 -12.34
CA ALA A 200 -6.09 14.73 -11.98
C ALA A 200 -5.97 15.85 -13.03
N THR A 201 -5.95 15.49 -14.32
CA THR A 201 -5.90 16.45 -15.43
C THR A 201 -7.15 17.33 -15.48
N LEU A 202 -8.34 16.77 -15.20
CA LEU A 202 -9.58 17.58 -15.16
C LEU A 202 -9.59 18.56 -13.99
N ILE A 203 -9.06 18.16 -12.83
CA ILE A 203 -8.97 19.04 -11.67
C ILE A 203 -7.97 20.17 -11.95
N GLU A 204 -6.85 19.86 -12.59
CA GLU A 204 -5.86 20.86 -12.99
C GLU A 204 -6.44 21.84 -14.02
N LEU A 205 -7.19 21.36 -15.03
CA LEU A 205 -7.91 22.20 -15.99
C LEU A 205 -8.93 23.14 -15.32
N ALA A 206 -9.68 22.62 -14.34
CA ALA A 206 -10.64 23.42 -13.59
C ALA A 206 -9.96 24.52 -12.77
N ALA A 207 -8.76 24.24 -12.24
CA ALA A 207 -7.99 25.19 -11.43
C ALA A 207 -7.24 26.23 -12.28
N SER A 208 -6.62 25.83 -13.39
CA SER A 208 -5.79 26.70 -14.22
C SER A 208 -6.56 27.45 -15.30
N LYS A 209 -7.73 26.94 -15.71
CA LYS A 209 -8.63 27.52 -16.72
C LYS A 209 -7.87 28.07 -17.94
N PRO A 210 -7.11 27.23 -18.68
CA PRO A 210 -6.30 27.68 -19.83
C PRO A 210 -7.14 28.43 -20.86
N ALA A 211 -6.58 29.50 -21.43
CA ALA A 211 -7.24 30.36 -22.42
C ALA A 211 -7.02 29.91 -23.87
N ASN A 212 -5.96 29.14 -24.12
CA ASN A 212 -5.49 28.80 -25.46
C ASN A 212 -4.84 27.41 -25.47
N GLN A 213 -4.56 26.90 -26.68
CA GLN A 213 -3.96 25.57 -26.84
C GLN A 213 -2.55 25.46 -26.25
N GLU A 214 -1.78 26.55 -26.19
CA GLU A 214 -0.44 26.55 -25.62
C GLU A 214 -0.48 26.28 -24.11
N GLU A 215 -1.30 27.04 -23.38
CA GLU A 215 -1.56 26.86 -21.96
C GLU A 215 -2.19 25.49 -21.67
N PHE A 216 -3.10 25.02 -22.52
CA PHE A 216 -3.70 23.70 -22.40
C PHE A 216 -2.66 22.57 -22.55
N GLY A 217 -1.65 22.77 -23.39
CA GLY A 217 -0.55 21.82 -23.59
C GLY A 217 0.42 21.72 -22.41
N HIS A 218 0.41 22.70 -21.49
CA HIS A 218 1.24 22.68 -20.29
C HIS A 218 0.61 21.87 -19.14
N ILE A 219 -0.65 21.47 -19.29
CA ILE A 219 -1.38 20.71 -18.27
C ILE A 219 -0.86 19.28 -18.18
N HIS A 220 -0.62 18.82 -16.96
CA HIS A 220 -0.12 17.46 -16.74
C HIS A 220 -1.09 16.39 -17.26
N GLY A 221 -0.59 15.53 -18.16
CA GLY A 221 -1.38 14.48 -18.82
C GLY A 221 -1.92 14.86 -20.21
N VAL A 222 -1.63 16.07 -20.70
CA VAL A 222 -1.92 16.51 -22.08
C VAL A 222 -0.66 16.36 -22.95
N GLY A 223 -0.54 15.22 -23.65
CA GLY A 223 0.49 15.05 -24.67
C GLY A 223 0.06 15.60 -26.04
N ALA A 224 1.00 15.75 -26.97
CA ALA A 224 0.76 16.32 -28.31
C ALA A 224 -0.43 15.68 -29.06
N SER A 225 -0.61 14.36 -28.95
CA SER A 225 -1.76 13.67 -29.55
C SER A 225 -3.10 14.06 -28.91
N LYS A 226 -3.13 14.20 -27.58
CA LYS A 226 -4.33 14.60 -26.84
C LYS A 226 -4.65 16.07 -27.03
N LEU A 227 -3.62 16.92 -27.08
CA LEU A 227 -3.75 18.34 -27.39
C LEU A 227 -4.47 18.52 -28.73
N LYS A 228 -3.96 17.92 -29.80
CA LYS A 228 -4.57 18.01 -31.14
C LYS A 228 -5.99 17.46 -31.22
N ARG A 229 -6.34 16.47 -30.40
CA ARG A 229 -7.62 15.75 -30.48
C ARG A 229 -8.70 16.29 -29.56
N PHE A 230 -8.32 16.91 -28.45
CA PHE A 230 -9.24 17.24 -27.36
C PHE A 230 -9.12 18.67 -26.86
N ALA A 231 -8.14 19.48 -27.27
CA ALA A 231 -8.00 20.84 -26.75
C ALA A 231 -9.25 21.70 -26.99
N ASP A 232 -9.74 21.73 -28.23
CA ASP A 232 -10.83 22.62 -28.65
C ASP A 232 -12.12 22.45 -27.83
N PRO A 233 -12.72 21.24 -27.69
CA PRO A 233 -13.96 21.08 -26.91
C PRO A 233 -13.79 21.40 -25.42
N PHE A 234 -12.60 21.16 -24.86
CA PHE A 234 -12.34 21.47 -23.46
C PHE A 234 -12.10 22.97 -23.24
N LEU A 235 -11.38 23.65 -24.14
CA LEU A 235 -11.17 25.10 -24.08
C LEU A 235 -12.49 25.86 -24.26
N GLU A 236 -13.36 25.41 -25.16
CA GLU A 236 -14.69 25.99 -25.35
C GLU A 236 -15.53 25.89 -24.07
N LEU A 237 -15.56 24.71 -23.44
CA LEU A 237 -16.28 24.52 -22.19
C LEU A 237 -15.71 25.37 -21.06
N ILE A 238 -14.38 25.47 -20.94
CA ILE A 238 -13.73 26.31 -19.92
C ILE A 238 -14.08 27.79 -20.13
N ALA A 239 -14.14 28.26 -21.38
CA ALA A 239 -14.52 29.64 -21.70
C ALA A 239 -15.97 29.97 -21.30
N GLN A 240 -16.90 29.01 -21.37
CA GLN A 240 -18.30 29.19 -20.96
C GLN A 240 -18.50 29.29 -19.44
N HIS A 241 -17.52 28.84 -18.66
CA HIS A 241 -17.54 28.80 -17.20
C HIS A 241 -16.58 29.82 -16.56
N ARG A 242 -16.11 30.79 -17.35
CA ARG A 242 -15.32 31.93 -16.87
C ARG A 242 -16.20 33.05 -16.32
#